data_AF-A0A964GQF1-F1
#
_entry.id   AF-A0A964GQF1-F1
#
_cell.length_a   1.000
_cell.length_b   1.000
_cell.length_c   1.000
_cell.angle_alpha   90.00
_cell.angle_beta   90.00
_cell.angle_gamma   90.00
#
_symmetry.space_group_name_H-M   'P 1'
#
loop_
_entity.id
_entity.type
_entity.pdbx_description
1 polymer ?
#
loop_
_entity_poly.entity_id
_entity_poly.type
_entity_poly.pdbx_seq_one_letter_code
_entity_poly.pdbx_strand_id
1 'polypeptide(L)'
;MSLALAHKRRTLALGTAVLAASAAPTAYSPAAALTSPANAQKHYKLMEDALLVDLERLSGINSLEQRQVIKRDELLPKYLEYVRRYRESGLNFPNQVLMYVVVWLFDTAQFEQGLELAGFAMSQDQKLPARFDRDVPTFIADEVIAWAESEHNPLPLEQHNDRTR
;
A
#
# COMPACT_ATOMS: atom_id res chain seq x y z
N MET A 1 65.02 -5.53 20.33
CA MET A 1 63.85 -6.04 19.57
C MET A 1 62.67 -6.14 20.55
N SER A 2 61.72 -5.20 20.51
CA SER A 2 60.72 -5.03 21.57
C SER A 2 59.56 -6.04 21.51
N LEU A 3 59.33 -6.76 22.61
CA LEU A 3 58.24 -7.75 22.80
C LEU A 3 56.84 -7.10 22.78
N ALA A 4 56.73 -5.80 23.04
CA ALA A 4 55.46 -5.07 23.09
C ALA A 4 54.80 -4.93 21.70
N LEU A 5 55.60 -4.84 20.64
CA LEU A 5 55.09 -4.80 19.25
C LEU A 5 54.61 -6.17 18.78
N ALA A 6 55.21 -7.25 19.27
CA ALA A 6 54.80 -8.62 18.91
C ALA A 6 53.43 -8.99 19.50
N HIS A 7 53.16 -8.58 20.74
CA HIS A 7 51.85 -8.81 21.37
C HIS A 7 50.73 -8.01 20.68
N LYS A 8 50.98 -6.72 20.36
CA LYS A 8 50.00 -5.88 19.65
C LYS A 8 49.69 -6.39 18.24
N ARG A 9 50.67 -7.01 17.57
CA ARG A 9 50.47 -7.69 16.28
C ARG A 9 49.66 -8.99 16.42
N ARG A 10 49.82 -9.71 17.53
CA ARG A 10 49.07 -10.95 17.80
C ARG A 10 47.59 -10.69 18.14
N THR A 11 47.30 -9.61 18.87
CA THR A 11 45.91 -9.22 19.19
C THR A 11 45.15 -8.73 17.96
N LEU A 12 45.83 -8.08 16.99
CA LEU A 12 45.21 -7.68 15.72
C LEU A 12 44.93 -8.86 14.78
N ALA A 13 45.70 -9.96 14.89
CA ALA A 13 45.47 -11.18 14.11
C ALA A 13 44.31 -12.05 14.65
N LEU A 14 43.94 -11.90 15.92
CA LEU A 14 42.82 -12.62 16.55
C LEU A 14 41.50 -11.81 16.51
N GLY A 15 41.57 -10.50 16.27
CA GLY A 15 40.41 -9.59 16.23
C GLY A 15 39.69 -9.50 14.89
N THR A 16 40.15 -10.18 13.83
CA THR A 16 39.59 -10.08 12.47
C THR A 16 38.86 -11.34 12.01
N ALA A 17 38.66 -12.34 12.87
CA ALA A 17 38.04 -13.61 12.50
C ALA A 17 36.58 -13.81 13.01
N VAL A 18 35.96 -12.81 13.66
CA VAL A 18 34.58 -12.94 14.19
C VAL A 18 33.70 -11.73 13.87
N LEU A 19 33.91 -11.05 12.73
CA LEU A 19 32.96 -10.05 12.27
C LEU A 19 32.72 -10.15 10.76
N ALA A 20 31.45 -10.37 10.44
CA ALA A 20 30.84 -10.30 9.13
C ALA A 20 31.30 -11.38 8.13
N ALA A 21 30.56 -12.50 8.13
CA ALA A 21 30.01 -12.96 6.86
C ALA A 21 29.25 -11.77 6.26
N SER A 22 29.98 -10.91 5.54
CA SER A 22 29.37 -9.93 4.66
C SER A 22 28.71 -10.74 3.57
N ALA A 23 27.42 -10.99 3.73
CA ALA A 23 26.56 -11.21 2.59
C ALA A 23 26.94 -10.09 1.61
N ALA A 24 27.41 -10.48 0.42
CA ALA A 24 27.60 -9.57 -0.71
C ALA A 24 26.44 -8.58 -0.72
N PRO A 25 26.65 -7.29 -1.03
CA PRO A 25 25.59 -6.28 -0.94
C PRO A 25 24.39 -6.85 -1.67
N THR A 26 23.38 -7.30 -0.90
CA THR A 26 22.28 -8.07 -1.47
C THR A 26 21.66 -7.11 -2.44
N ALA A 27 21.83 -7.39 -3.74
CA ALA A 27 21.22 -6.58 -4.78
C ALA A 27 19.77 -6.40 -4.35
N TYR A 28 19.32 -5.14 -4.28
CA TYR A 28 17.99 -4.81 -3.83
C TYR A 28 17.00 -5.74 -4.53
N SER A 29 16.40 -6.63 -3.75
CA SER A 29 15.39 -7.56 -4.24
C SER A 29 14.11 -7.17 -3.54
N PRO A 30 13.01 -6.96 -4.28
CA PRO A 30 11.68 -6.73 -3.70
C PRO A 30 11.35 -7.73 -2.58
N ALA A 31 11.83 -8.98 -2.71
CA ALA A 31 11.63 -10.05 -1.74
C ALA A 31 12.31 -9.82 -0.37
N ALA A 32 13.44 -9.09 -0.33
CA ALA A 32 14.15 -8.77 0.91
C ALA A 32 13.84 -7.35 1.42
N ALA A 33 13.04 -6.57 0.68
CA ALA A 33 12.84 -5.15 0.94
C ALA A 33 12.14 -4.88 2.30
N LEU A 34 11.37 -5.82 2.83
CA LEU A 34 10.65 -5.69 4.10
C LEU A 34 11.31 -6.40 5.28
N THR A 35 12.54 -6.92 5.14
CA THR A 35 13.24 -7.65 6.21
C THR A 35 13.81 -6.75 7.33
N SER A 36 13.80 -5.44 7.14
CA SER A 36 14.23 -4.46 8.15
C SER A 36 13.39 -3.18 8.03
N PRO A 37 13.06 -2.50 9.15
CA PRO A 37 12.29 -1.25 9.12
C PRO A 37 12.89 -0.17 8.19
N ALA A 38 14.22 -0.07 8.14
CA ALA A 38 14.90 0.91 7.29
C ALA A 38 14.79 0.60 5.79
N ASN A 39 14.78 -0.69 5.42
CA ASN A 39 14.58 -1.11 4.03
C ASN A 39 13.11 -0.99 3.64
N ALA A 40 12.20 -1.32 4.57
CA ALA A 40 10.77 -1.21 4.37
C ALA A 40 10.36 0.24 4.09
N GLN A 41 10.93 1.21 4.81
CA GLN A 41 10.67 2.63 4.57
C GLN A 41 11.15 3.09 3.19
N LYS A 42 12.32 2.60 2.73
CA LYS A 42 12.83 2.92 1.39
C LYS A 42 11.94 2.32 0.31
N HIS A 43 11.51 1.07 0.49
CA HIS A 43 10.61 0.40 -0.43
C HIS A 43 9.24 1.07 -0.47
N TYR A 44 8.70 1.45 0.70
CA TYR A 44 7.46 2.22 0.80
C TYR A 44 7.54 3.52 0.00
N LYS A 45 8.61 4.31 0.13
CA LYS A 45 8.78 5.55 -0.65
C LYS A 45 8.76 5.29 -2.16
N LEU A 46 9.42 4.24 -2.64
CA LEU A 46 9.38 3.89 -4.07
C LEU A 46 7.96 3.52 -4.53
N MET A 47 7.21 2.82 -3.69
CA MET A 47 5.81 2.47 -3.97
C MET A 47 4.88 3.68 -3.90
N GLU A 48 5.14 4.62 -2.99
CA GLU A 48 4.43 5.90 -2.86
C GLU A 48 4.69 6.79 -4.08
N ASP A 49 5.93 6.90 -4.55
CA ASP A 49 6.27 7.63 -5.77
C ASP A 49 5.59 7.02 -7.00
N ALA A 50 5.60 5.69 -7.12
CA ALA A 50 4.90 4.99 -8.19
C ALA A 50 3.38 5.23 -8.13
N LEU A 51 2.82 5.27 -6.92
CA LEU A 51 1.41 5.55 -6.70
C LEU A 51 1.02 6.95 -7.16
N LEU A 52 1.85 7.97 -6.88
CA LEU A 52 1.58 9.33 -7.33
C LEU A 52 1.52 9.44 -8.86
N VAL A 53 2.42 8.75 -9.57
CA VAL A 53 2.40 8.68 -11.04
C VAL A 53 1.14 7.99 -11.55
N ASP A 54 0.74 6.87 -10.93
CA ASP A 54 -0.48 6.15 -11.31
C ASP A 54 -1.75 6.97 -11.00
N LEU A 55 -1.77 7.73 -9.90
CA LEU A 55 -2.86 8.65 -9.56
C LEU A 55 -2.98 9.80 -10.56
N GLU A 56 -1.85 10.37 -10.99
CA GLU A 56 -1.82 11.39 -12.05
C GLU A 56 -2.35 10.82 -13.37
N ARG A 57 -1.92 9.61 -13.75
CA ARG A 57 -2.45 8.89 -14.92
C ARG A 57 -3.97 8.70 -14.83
N LEU A 58 -4.48 8.25 -13.68
CA LEU A 58 -5.92 8.10 -13.46
C LEU A 58 -6.67 9.43 -13.51
N SER A 59 -6.06 10.52 -13.05
CA SER A 59 -6.67 11.85 -13.05
C SER A 59 -6.89 12.40 -14.48
N GLY A 60 -6.02 12.02 -15.42
CA GLY A 60 -6.13 12.40 -16.83
C GLY A 60 -7.22 11.66 -17.62
N ILE A 61 -7.87 10.66 -17.02
CA ILE A 61 -8.89 9.83 -17.68
C ILE A 61 -10.29 10.30 -17.26
N ASN A 62 -11.07 10.77 -18.22
CA ASN A 62 -12.43 11.26 -17.97
C ASN A 62 -13.46 10.13 -17.78
N SER A 63 -13.26 8.98 -18.42
CA SER A 63 -14.19 7.85 -18.34
C SER A 63 -14.06 7.11 -17.01
N LEU A 64 -15.16 7.03 -16.26
CA LEU A 64 -15.24 6.25 -15.02
C LEU A 64 -14.99 4.76 -15.26
N GLU A 65 -15.60 4.19 -16.30
CA GLU A 65 -15.44 2.79 -16.67
C GLU A 65 -13.98 2.47 -17.02
N GLN A 66 -13.32 3.31 -17.83
CA GLN A 66 -11.91 3.11 -18.15
C GLN A 66 -11.00 3.19 -16.92
N ARG A 67 -11.30 4.11 -15.99
CA ARG A 67 -10.58 4.17 -14.71
C ARG A 67 -10.78 2.90 -13.88
N GLN A 68 -11.99 2.35 -13.84
CA GLN A 68 -12.26 1.10 -13.12
C GLN A 68 -11.51 -0.08 -13.75
N VAL A 69 -11.46 -0.18 -15.08
CA VAL A 69 -10.71 -1.22 -15.79
C VAL A 69 -9.22 -1.14 -15.46
N ILE A 70 -8.60 0.05 -15.54
CA ILE A 70 -7.17 0.23 -15.22
C ILE A 70 -6.90 -0.09 -13.75
N LYS A 71 -7.76 0.35 -12.83
CA LYS A 71 -7.65 0.00 -11.41
C LYS A 71 -7.68 -1.51 -11.20
N ARG A 72 -8.63 -2.19 -11.85
CA ARG A 72 -8.84 -3.65 -11.71
C ARG A 72 -7.73 -4.48 -12.34
N ASP A 73 -7.35 -4.16 -13.57
CA ASP A 73 -6.55 -5.07 -14.39
C ASP A 73 -5.06 -4.74 -14.32
N GLU A 74 -4.68 -3.48 -14.07
CA GLU A 74 -3.27 -3.06 -14.03
C GLU A 74 -2.82 -2.72 -12.60
N LEU A 75 -3.54 -1.84 -11.90
CA LEU A 75 -3.05 -1.27 -10.64
C LEU A 75 -3.23 -2.23 -9.47
N LEU A 76 -4.42 -2.80 -9.28
CA LEU A 76 -4.68 -3.70 -8.16
C LEU A 76 -3.72 -4.89 -8.12
N PRO A 77 -3.45 -5.63 -9.22
CA PRO A 77 -2.48 -6.73 -9.20
C PRO A 77 -1.07 -6.29 -8.76
N LYS A 78 -0.61 -5.12 -9.22
CA LYS A 78 0.69 -4.55 -8.86
C LYS A 78 0.78 -4.23 -7.37
N TYR A 79 -0.23 -3.53 -6.83
CA TYR A 79 -0.19 -3.03 -5.45
C TYR A 79 -0.65 -4.07 -4.41
N LEU A 80 -1.52 -5.01 -4.78
CA LEU A 80 -1.94 -6.10 -3.90
C LEU A 80 -0.76 -7.01 -3.53
N GLU A 81 0.17 -7.26 -4.46
CA GLU A 81 1.39 -8.01 -4.16
C GLU A 81 2.23 -7.29 -3.09
N TYR A 82 2.41 -5.96 -3.22
CA TYR A 82 3.09 -5.17 -2.18
C TYR A 82 2.35 -5.19 -0.85
N VAL A 83 1.02 -5.01 -0.85
CA VAL A 83 0.19 -5.02 0.36
C VAL A 83 0.24 -6.37 1.06
N ARG A 84 0.23 -7.47 0.31
CA ARG A 84 0.40 -8.83 0.85
C ARG A 84 1.73 -8.95 1.59
N ARG A 85 2.83 -8.51 0.97
CA ARG A 85 4.16 -8.53 1.59
C ARG A 85 4.22 -7.65 2.84
N TYR A 86 3.58 -6.48 2.81
CA TYR A 86 3.47 -5.62 3.97
C TYR A 86 2.74 -6.31 5.13
N ARG A 87 1.61 -6.97 4.87
CA ARG A 87 0.87 -7.77 5.87
C ARG A 87 1.73 -8.91 6.44
N GLU A 88 2.42 -9.65 5.57
CA GLU A 88 3.31 -10.75 5.96
C GLU A 88 4.50 -10.27 6.82
N SER A 89 4.97 -9.04 6.62
CA SER A 89 6.10 -8.49 7.36
C SER A 89 5.80 -8.17 8.82
N GLY A 90 4.52 -8.03 9.20
CA GLY A 90 4.11 -7.65 10.55
C GLY A 90 4.50 -6.22 10.97
N LEU A 91 4.99 -5.40 10.02
CA LEU A 91 5.34 -4.00 10.28
C LEU A 91 4.07 -3.14 10.39
N ASN A 92 4.09 -2.20 11.34
CA ASN A 92 3.08 -1.15 11.44
C ASN A 92 3.71 0.22 11.16
N PHE A 93 3.29 0.85 10.07
CA PHE A 93 3.62 2.23 9.73
C PHE A 93 2.52 2.81 8.83
N PRO A 94 2.29 4.13 8.84
CA PRO A 94 1.30 4.76 7.98
C PRO A 94 1.57 4.45 6.51
N ASN A 95 0.66 3.74 5.85
CA ASN A 95 0.86 3.23 4.50
C ASN A 95 -0.24 3.72 3.56
N GLN A 96 0.05 4.78 2.80
CA GLN A 96 -0.92 5.35 1.85
C GLN A 96 -1.27 4.37 0.73
N VAL A 97 -0.30 3.55 0.30
CA VAL A 97 -0.51 2.55 -0.76
C VAL A 97 -1.58 1.54 -0.35
N LEU A 98 -1.51 1.03 0.89
CA LEU A 98 -2.55 0.13 1.44
C LEU A 98 -3.93 0.80 1.37
N MET A 99 -4.02 2.06 1.77
CA MET A 99 -5.30 2.76 1.84
C MET A 99 -5.89 3.04 0.46
N TYR A 100 -5.08 3.39 -0.53
CA TYR A 100 -5.55 3.51 -1.91
C TYR A 100 -5.97 2.17 -2.51
N VAL A 101 -5.29 1.07 -2.17
CA VAL A 101 -5.72 -0.28 -2.57
C VAL A 101 -7.10 -0.61 -1.99
N VAL A 102 -7.33 -0.32 -0.71
CA VAL A 102 -8.67 -0.48 -0.10
C VAL A 102 -9.70 0.31 -0.90
N VAL A 103 -9.48 1.62 -1.11
CA VAL A 103 -10.39 2.47 -1.90
C VAL A 103 -10.67 1.88 -3.28
N TRP A 104 -9.64 1.42 -4.01
CA TRP A 104 -9.81 0.86 -5.35
C TRP A 104 -10.54 -0.48 -5.37
N LEU A 105 -10.46 -1.28 -4.31
CA LEU A 105 -11.26 -2.51 -4.19
C LEU A 105 -12.75 -2.18 -4.06
N PHE A 106 -13.11 -1.12 -3.33
CA PHE A 106 -14.49 -0.62 -3.28
C PHE A 106 -14.92 -0.01 -4.61
N ASP A 107 -14.08 0.81 -5.25
CA ASP A 107 -14.35 1.39 -6.59
C ASP A 107 -14.62 0.31 -7.66
N THR A 108 -14.07 -0.89 -7.49
CA THR A 108 -14.20 -2.02 -8.43
C THR A 108 -15.17 -3.10 -7.93
N ALA A 109 -15.92 -2.84 -6.85
CA ALA A 109 -16.89 -3.74 -6.22
C ALA A 109 -16.30 -5.11 -5.76
N GLN A 110 -15.02 -5.16 -5.43
CA GLN A 110 -14.32 -6.34 -4.91
C GLN A 110 -14.41 -6.37 -3.37
N PHE A 111 -15.63 -6.44 -2.84
CA PHE A 111 -15.92 -6.23 -1.41
C PHE A 111 -15.28 -7.26 -0.49
N GLU A 112 -15.17 -8.52 -0.87
CA GLU A 112 -14.60 -9.57 -0.01
C GLU A 112 -13.15 -9.23 0.41
N GLN A 113 -12.29 -8.97 -0.58
CA GLN A 113 -10.91 -8.54 -0.31
C GLN A 113 -10.86 -7.12 0.28
N GLY A 114 -11.75 -6.23 -0.16
CA GLY A 114 -11.83 -4.86 0.35
C GLY A 114 -12.11 -4.81 1.85
N LEU A 115 -13.08 -5.59 2.32
CA LEU A 115 -13.47 -5.69 3.73
C LEU A 115 -12.37 -6.36 4.57
N GLU A 116 -11.72 -7.40 4.05
CA GLU A 116 -10.59 -8.04 4.74
C GLU A 116 -9.43 -7.04 4.97
N LEU A 117 -9.06 -6.30 3.93
CA LEU A 117 -8.00 -5.30 4.02
C LEU A 117 -8.41 -4.07 4.84
N ALA A 118 -9.68 -3.65 4.78
CA ALA A 118 -10.20 -2.59 5.63
C ALA A 118 -10.13 -2.97 7.11
N GLY A 119 -10.52 -4.20 7.46
CA GLY A 119 -10.39 -4.71 8.82
C GLY A 119 -8.94 -4.74 9.30
N PHE A 120 -8.01 -5.16 8.44
CA PHE A 120 -6.57 -5.08 8.74
C PHE A 120 -6.10 -3.64 8.92
N ALA A 121 -6.48 -2.72 8.04
CA ALA A 121 -6.13 -1.30 8.12
C ALA A 121 -6.62 -0.66 9.44
N MET A 122 -7.85 -0.98 9.85
CA MET A 122 -8.42 -0.53 11.12
C MET A 122 -7.65 -1.09 12.33
N SER A 123 -7.21 -2.35 12.28
CA SER A 123 -6.40 -2.95 13.37
C SER A 123 -5.05 -2.26 13.58
N GLN A 124 -4.56 -1.54 12.57
CA GLN A 124 -3.29 -0.81 12.56
C GLN A 124 -3.48 0.70 12.76
N ASP A 125 -4.71 1.17 13.00
CA ASP A 125 -5.07 2.61 13.08
C ASP A 125 -4.67 3.41 11.83
N GLN A 126 -4.76 2.78 10.66
CA GLN A 126 -4.43 3.42 9.39
C GLN A 126 -5.46 4.50 9.04
N LYS A 127 -4.96 5.64 8.53
CA LYS A 127 -5.80 6.77 8.14
C LYS A 127 -6.01 6.80 6.64
N LEU A 128 -7.22 7.16 6.23
CA LEU A 128 -7.52 7.38 4.81
C LEU A 128 -6.61 8.47 4.20
N PRO A 129 -6.42 8.45 2.88
CA PRO A 129 -5.66 9.50 2.20
C PRO A 129 -6.27 10.87 2.43
N ALA A 130 -5.44 11.92 2.41
CA ALA A 130 -5.83 13.30 2.74
C ALA A 130 -6.99 13.88 1.89
N ARG A 131 -7.39 13.20 0.82
CA ARG A 131 -8.55 13.56 -0.01
C ARG A 131 -9.89 13.20 0.64
N PHE A 132 -9.89 12.32 1.65
CA PHE A 132 -11.07 11.88 2.36
C PHE A 132 -11.08 12.50 3.76
N ASP A 133 -12.19 13.13 4.13
CA ASP A 133 -12.37 13.81 5.43
C ASP A 133 -13.04 12.91 6.49
N ARG A 134 -13.21 11.63 6.18
CA ARG A 134 -13.91 10.64 7.01
C ARG A 134 -12.95 9.54 7.48
N ASP A 135 -13.31 8.84 8.54
CA ASP A 135 -12.58 7.68 9.05
C ASP A 135 -12.89 6.41 8.24
N VAL A 136 -12.04 5.40 8.39
CA VAL A 136 -12.11 4.15 7.62
C VAL A 136 -13.49 3.49 7.72
N PRO A 137 -14.05 3.19 8.91
CA PRO A 137 -15.34 2.50 8.97
C PRO A 137 -16.49 3.29 8.34
N THR A 138 -16.51 4.62 8.50
CA THR A 138 -17.52 5.47 7.85
C THR A 138 -17.41 5.41 6.33
N PHE A 139 -16.18 5.52 5.79
CA PHE A 139 -15.96 5.35 4.35
C PHE A 139 -16.48 4.00 3.83
N ILE A 140 -16.14 2.91 4.51
CA ILE A 140 -16.53 1.56 4.09
C ILE A 140 -18.06 1.40 4.12
N ALA A 141 -18.73 1.90 5.17
CA ALA A 141 -20.18 1.87 5.26
C ALA A 141 -20.83 2.65 4.11
N ASP A 142 -20.34 3.85 3.81
CA ASP A 142 -20.86 4.69 2.73
C ASP A 142 -20.70 4.03 1.35
N GLU A 143 -19.55 3.41 1.07
CA GLU A 143 -19.33 2.71 -0.21
C GLU A 143 -20.25 1.49 -0.37
N VAL A 144 -20.49 0.73 0.70
CA VAL A 144 -21.42 -0.41 0.68
C VAL A 144 -22.86 0.05 0.50
N ILE A 145 -23.26 1.15 1.16
CA ILE A 145 -24.59 1.75 0.99
C ILE A 145 -24.78 2.21 -0.46
N ALA A 146 -23.83 2.98 -1.00
CA ALA A 146 -23.88 3.48 -2.36
C ALA A 146 -24.00 2.36 -3.39
N TRP A 147 -23.24 1.27 -3.21
CA TRP A 147 -23.36 0.08 -4.05
C TRP A 147 -24.75 -0.56 -3.93
N ALA A 148 -25.24 -0.79 -2.70
CA ALA A 148 -26.55 -1.41 -2.49
C ALA A 148 -27.71 -0.59 -3.09
N GLU A 149 -27.65 0.74 -3.00
CA GLU A 149 -28.62 1.65 -3.63
C GLU A 149 -28.58 1.55 -5.16
N SER A 150 -27.38 1.42 -5.74
CA SER A 150 -27.22 1.26 -7.20
C SER A 150 -27.80 -0.06 -7.73
N GLU A 151 -27.72 -1.14 -6.94
CA GLU A 151 -28.32 -2.43 -7.27
C GLU A 151 -29.85 -2.43 -7.08
N HIS A 152 -30.35 -1.71 -6.08
CA HIS A 152 -31.78 -1.67 -5.76
C HIS A 152 -32.60 -0.76 -6.68
N ASN A 153 -32.02 0.36 -7.16
CA ASN A 153 -32.69 1.30 -8.04
C ASN A 153 -32.10 1.29 -9.47
N PRO A 154 -32.55 0.39 -10.37
CA PRO A 154 -31.98 0.27 -11.71
C PRO A 154 -32.40 1.36 -12.73
N LEU A 155 -33.08 2.45 -12.34
CA LEU A 155 -33.48 3.51 -13.29
C LEU A 155 -33.34 4.94 -12.72
N PRO A 156 -33.02 5.93 -13.59
CA PRO A 156 -32.78 7.30 -13.16
C PRO A 156 -34.07 7.90 -12.63
N LEU A 157 -33.95 8.76 -11.62
CA LEU A 157 -35.01 9.70 -11.27
C LEU A 157 -35.23 10.61 -12.48
N GLU A 158 -36.08 10.20 -13.43
CA GLU A 158 -36.87 11.15 -14.20
C GLU A 158 -37.63 11.96 -13.15
N GLN A 159 -37.05 13.09 -12.76
CA GLN A 159 -37.81 14.15 -12.13
C GLN A 159 -38.72 14.72 -13.20
N HIS A 160 -39.82 14.00 -13.41
CA HIS A 160 -41.09 14.55 -13.83
C HIS A 160 -41.40 15.70 -12.86
N ASN A 161 -41.06 16.92 -13.25
CA ASN A 161 -41.75 18.09 -12.76
C ASN A 161 -42.05 19.02 -13.92
N ASP A 162 -43.02 18.54 -14.68
CA ASP A 162 -44.13 19.27 -15.28
C ASP A 162 -44.41 20.60 -14.56
N ARG A 163 -43.69 21.67 -14.95
CA ARG A 163 -44.06 23.05 -14.62
C ARG A 163 -45.02 23.56 -15.67
N THR A 164 -46.20 22.98 -15.69
CA THR A 164 -47.36 23.53 -16.41
C THR A 164 -48.59 23.47 -15.51
N ARG A 165 -48.72 24.46 -14.61
CA ARG A 165 -49.98 25.13 -14.25
C ARG A 165 -49.74 26.32 -13.34
#